data_AF-A0A7J3LMN5-F1
#
_entry.id   AF-A0A7J3LMN5-F1
#
_cell.length_a   1.000
_cell.length_b   1.000
_cell.length_c   1.000
_cell.angle_alpha   90.00
_cell.angle_beta   90.00
_cell.angle_gamma   90.00
#
_symmetry.space_group_name_H-M   'P 1'
#
loop_
_entity.id
_entity.type
_entity.pdbx_description
1 polymer ?
#
loop_
_entity_poly.entity_id
_entity_poly.type
_entity_poly.pdbx_seq_one_letter_code
_entity_poly.pdbx_strand_id
1 'polypeptide(L)'
;MIKDSNLIIVALCVAILGLLLLFILSGRILLPDALPYKEENGKIAVKGRVISVENNPKFTKIILSQEIIIVMFDRIDIGIGQNIRVFGSHSRFRNNTEIIAEKITLIS
;
A
#
# COMPACT_ATOMS: atom_id res chain seq x y z
N MET A 1 32.35 19.16 -42.51
CA MET A 1 30.92 19.49 -42.34
C MET A 1 30.19 18.22 -41.95
N ILE A 2 29.83 18.07 -40.67
CA ILE A 2 28.81 17.09 -40.30
C ILE A 2 27.53 17.62 -40.95
N LYS A 3 27.02 16.94 -41.98
CA LYS A 3 25.75 17.30 -42.63
C LYS A 3 24.69 17.33 -41.55
N ASP A 4 23.95 18.42 -41.42
CA ASP A 4 22.96 18.61 -40.34
C ASP A 4 21.97 17.43 -40.19
N SER A 5 21.71 16.70 -41.29
CA SER A 5 20.99 15.42 -41.26
C SER A 5 21.56 14.39 -40.29
N ASN A 6 22.89 14.23 -40.19
CA ASN A 6 23.50 13.27 -39.28
C ASN A 6 23.30 13.69 -37.82
N LEU A 7 23.28 15.00 -37.55
CA LEU A 7 23.03 15.52 -36.20
C LEU A 7 21.59 15.21 -35.76
N ILE A 8 20.63 15.39 -36.68
CA ILE A 8 19.21 15.08 -36.44
C ILE A 8 19.01 13.58 -36.20
N ILE A 9 19.64 12.73 -37.00
CA ILE A 9 19.55 11.26 -36.85
C ILE A 9 20.11 10.82 -35.50
N VAL A 10 21.27 11.36 -35.09
CA VAL A 10 21.87 11.07 -33.79
C VAL A 10 20.98 11.53 -32.65
N ALA A 11 20.41 12.74 -32.73
CA ALA A 11 19.50 13.27 -31.71
C ALA A 11 18.24 12.40 -31.57
N LEU A 12 17.68 11.92 -32.69
CA LEU A 12 16.52 11.03 -32.70
C LEU A 12 16.84 9.68 -32.03
N CYS A 13 17.99 9.09 -32.35
CA CYS A 13 18.43 7.84 -31.73
C CYS A 13 18.64 7.99 -30.21
N VAL A 14 19.23 9.09 -29.76
CA VAL A 14 19.44 9.38 -28.33
C VAL A 14 18.10 9.56 -27.61
N ALA A 15 17.13 10.24 -28.23
CA ALA A 15 15.79 10.41 -27.66
C ALA A 15 15.05 9.07 -27.51
N ILE A 16 15.10 8.21 -28.54
CA ILE A 16 14.48 6.88 -28.49
C ILE A 16 15.14 6.01 -27.41
N LEU A 17 16.47 6.00 -27.35
CA LEU A 17 17.22 5.27 -26.33
C LEU A 17 16.87 5.74 -24.91
N GLY A 18 16.77 7.06 -24.70
CA GLY A 18 16.35 7.63 -23.42
C GLY A 18 14.93 7.21 -23.01
N LEU A 19 14.00 7.18 -23.97
CA LEU A 19 12.61 6.79 -23.75
C LEU A 19 12.50 5.29 -23.42
N LEU A 20 13.28 4.46 -24.11
CA LEU A 20 13.40 3.02 -23.82
C LEU A 20 13.97 2.76 -22.42
N LEU A 21 14.97 3.55 -22.02
CA LEU A 21 15.57 3.45 -20.69
C LEU A 21 14.56 3.81 -19.59
N LEU A 22 13.79 4.89 -19.80
CA LEU A 22 12.71 5.31 -18.90
C LEU A 22 11.61 4.25 -18.81
N PHE A 23 11.26 3.60 -19.91
CA PHE A 23 10.28 2.52 -19.94
C PHE A 23 10.75 1.31 -19.12
N ILE A 24 12.01 0.90 -19.29
CA ILE A 24 12.61 -0.18 -18.50
C ILE A 24 12.67 0.21 -17.02
N LEU A 25 13.07 1.45 -16.70
CA LEU A 25 13.05 1.96 -15.32
C LEU A 25 11.64 1.93 -14.75
N SER A 26 10.63 2.35 -15.50
CA SER A 26 9.23 2.35 -15.05
C SER A 26 8.73 0.95 -14.68
N GLY A 27 9.20 -0.10 -15.36
CA GLY A 27 8.87 -1.49 -15.01
C GLY A 27 9.69 -2.06 -13.84
N ARG A 28 10.80 -1.41 -13.46
CA ARG A 28 11.71 -1.83 -12.38
C ARG A 28 11.51 -1.02 -11.09
N ILE A 29 11.00 0.20 -11.21
CA ILE A 29 10.45 0.95 -10.10
C ILE A 29 9.14 0.26 -9.76
N LEU A 30 9.21 -0.79 -8.94
CA LEU A 30 8.13 -1.01 -7.99
C LEU A 30 8.08 0.28 -7.18
N LEU A 31 7.18 1.19 -7.53
CA LEU A 31 6.69 2.12 -6.53
C LEU A 31 6.22 1.19 -5.42
N PRO A 32 6.82 1.22 -4.22
CA PRO A 32 6.22 0.49 -3.11
C PRO A 32 4.79 1.04 -3.09
N ASP A 33 3.81 0.19 -3.41
CA ASP A 33 2.39 0.51 -3.31
C ASP A 33 2.28 1.29 -2.04
N ALA A 34 1.97 2.60 -2.15
CA ALA A 34 2.17 3.54 -1.05
C ALA A 34 1.55 2.90 0.17
N LEU A 35 2.41 2.35 1.04
CA LEU A 35 1.95 1.35 1.99
C LEU A 35 0.89 2.11 2.79
N PRO A 36 -0.36 1.62 2.86
CA PRO A 36 -1.45 2.41 3.39
C PRO A 36 -1.34 2.58 4.92
N TYR A 37 -0.19 2.17 5.47
CA TYR A 37 0.26 2.53 6.78
C TYR A 37 1.24 3.72 6.76
N LYS A 38 0.99 4.67 7.64
CA LYS A 38 1.96 5.68 8.03
C LYS A 38 2.54 5.27 9.39
N GLU A 39 3.86 5.32 9.54
CA GLU A 39 4.44 5.24 10.88
C GLU A 39 4.15 6.54 11.61
N GLU A 40 3.44 6.45 12.73
CA GLU A 40 3.08 7.57 13.59
C GLU A 40 3.46 7.19 15.01
N ASN A 41 4.46 7.89 15.59
CA ASN A 41 4.97 7.63 16.94
C ASN A 41 5.46 6.19 17.19
N GLY A 42 6.16 5.59 16.22
CA GLY A 42 6.67 4.22 16.32
C GLY A 42 5.60 3.12 16.23
N LYS A 43 4.38 3.49 15.81
CA LYS A 43 3.27 2.57 15.55
C LYS A 43 2.79 2.71 14.11
N ILE A 44 2.22 1.65 13.58
CA ILE A 44 1.67 1.60 12.23
C ILE A 44 0.23 2.10 12.29
N ALA A 45 -0.06 3.15 11.53
CA ALA A 45 -1.39 3.73 11.39
C ALA A 45 -1.94 3.44 9.98
N VAL A 46 -2.90 2.51 9.87
CA VAL A 46 -3.59 2.18 8.62
C VAL A 46 -4.93 2.88 8.54
N LYS A 47 -5.29 3.36 7.35
CA LYS A 47 -6.64 3.85 7.07
C LYS A 47 -7.26 3.03 5.93
N GLY A 48 -8.52 2.67 6.06
CA GLY A 48 -9.22 2.00 4.99
C GLY A 48 -10.71 1.80 5.26
N ARG A 49 -11.40 1.35 4.21
CA ARG A 49 -12.80 0.94 4.29
C ARG A 49 -12.88 -0.53 4.66
N VAL A 50 -13.78 -0.86 5.58
CA VAL A 50 -14.05 -2.24 6.02
C VAL A 50 -14.87 -2.97 4.96
N ILE A 51 -14.34 -4.09 4.47
CA ILE A 51 -15.05 -4.99 3.54
C ILE A 51 -15.72 -6.14 4.30
N SER A 52 -15.06 -6.68 5.31
CA SER A 52 -15.55 -7.83 6.07
C SER A 52 -15.13 -7.74 7.52
N VAL A 53 -15.99 -8.22 8.40
CA VAL A 53 -15.75 -8.34 9.84
C VAL A 53 -16.15 -9.74 10.26
N GLU A 54 -15.20 -10.47 10.83
CA GLU A 54 -15.40 -11.79 11.40
C GLU A 54 -15.20 -11.69 12.92
N ASN A 55 -16.31 -11.82 13.65
CA ASN A 55 -16.31 -11.74 15.10
C ASN A 55 -16.21 -13.15 15.69
N ASN A 56 -15.07 -13.47 16.29
CA ASN A 56 -14.88 -14.67 17.08
C ASN A 56 -14.90 -14.34 18.58
N PRO A 57 -15.17 -15.32 19.47
CA PRO A 57 -15.22 -15.06 20.92
C PRO A 57 -13.91 -14.56 21.52
N LYS A 58 -12.78 -14.81 20.84
CA LYS A 58 -11.42 -14.49 21.31
C LYS A 58 -10.75 -13.35 20.54
N PHE A 59 -11.24 -13.03 19.34
CA PHE A 59 -10.66 -11.99 18.49
C PHE A 59 -11.68 -11.54 17.45
N THR A 60 -11.53 -10.29 17.02
CA THR A 60 -12.23 -9.70 15.89
C THR A 60 -11.25 -9.57 14.73
N LYS A 61 -11.59 -10.15 13.58
CA LYS A 61 -10.80 -10.04 12.36
C LYS A 61 -11.51 -9.11 11.39
N ILE A 62 -10.79 -8.11 10.91
CA ILE A 62 -11.31 -7.07 10.01
C ILE A 62 -10.47 -7.10 8.74
N ILE A 63 -11.14 -7.09 7.58
CA ILE A 63 -10.51 -7.03 6.28
C ILE A 63 -10.82 -5.68 5.66
N LEU A 64 -9.77 -4.93 5.32
CA LEU A 64 -9.89 -3.65 4.63
C LEU A 64 -9.88 -3.82 3.11
N SER A 65 -10.27 -2.76 2.39
CA SER A 65 -10.38 -2.75 0.92
C SER A 65 -9.10 -2.98 0.13
N GLN A 66 -7.95 -2.94 0.78
CA GLN A 66 -6.64 -3.26 0.20
C GLN A 66 -6.14 -4.64 0.64
N GLU A 67 -7.06 -5.54 1.00
CA GLU A 67 -6.78 -6.90 1.49
C GLU A 67 -5.92 -6.95 2.77
N ILE A 68 -5.87 -5.85 3.51
CA ILE A 68 -5.14 -5.78 4.78
C ILE A 68 -5.97 -6.46 5.85
N ILE A 69 -5.34 -7.44 6.50
CA ILE A 69 -5.93 -8.19 7.61
C ILE A 69 -5.54 -7.52 8.91
N ILE A 70 -6.57 -7.16 9.68
CA ILE A 70 -6.44 -6.55 11.00
C ILE A 70 -7.04 -7.51 12.03
N VAL A 71 -6.31 -7.77 13.09
CA VAL A 71 -6.74 -8.64 14.19
C VAL A 71 -6.75 -7.84 15.49
N MET A 72 -7.87 -7.87 16.20
CA MET A 72 -8.02 -7.22 17.50
C MET A 72 -8.50 -8.24 18.53
N PHE A 73 -7.91 -8.23 19.72
CA PHE A 73 -8.28 -9.15 20.81
C PHE A 73 -9.41 -8.64 21.71
N ASP A 74 -10.09 -7.59 21.25
CA ASP A 74 -11.21 -6.96 21.94
C ASP A 74 -12.46 -6.97 21.06
N ARG A 75 -13.63 -6.86 21.68
CA ARG A 75 -14.90 -6.72 20.97
C ARG A 75 -15.10 -5.27 20.58
N ILE A 76 -15.26 -5.05 19.28
CA ILE A 76 -15.55 -3.73 18.74
C ILE A 76 -16.74 -3.85 17.80
N ASP A 77 -17.63 -2.87 17.88
CA ASP A 77 -18.80 -2.78 17.00
C ASP A 77 -18.42 -1.96 15.76
N ILE A 78 -17.88 -2.65 14.75
CA ILE A 78 -17.57 -2.08 13.44
C ILE A 78 -18.40 -2.81 12.39
N GLY A 79 -19.06 -2.02 11.55
CA GLY A 79 -19.85 -2.50 10.41
C GLY A 79 -19.07 -2.48 9.10
N ILE A 80 -19.49 -3.34 8.18
CA ILE A 80 -19.03 -3.32 6.79
C ILE A 80 -19.36 -1.96 6.16
N GLY A 81 -18.45 -1.42 5.36
CA GLY A 81 -18.59 -0.14 4.67
C GLY A 81 -18.12 1.07 5.47
N GLN A 82 -17.84 0.92 6.77
CA GLN A 82 -17.28 1.99 7.58
C GLN A 82 -15.82 2.27 7.23
N ASN A 83 -15.42 3.53 7.31
CA ASN A 83 -14.01 3.92 7.22
C ASN A 83 -13.41 3.92 8.63
N ILE A 84 -12.27 3.25 8.79
CA ILE A 84 -11.58 3.14 10.07
C ILE A 84 -10.12 3.53 9.93
N ARG A 85 -9.58 4.05 11.03
CA ARG A 85 -8.15 4.20 11.27
C ARG A 85 -7.73 3.21 12.34
N VAL A 86 -6.69 2.43 12.07
CA VAL A 86 -6.19 1.40 12.97
C VAL A 86 -4.76 1.72 13.35
N PHE A 87 -4.48 1.72 14.65
CA PHE A 87 -3.15 1.85 15.22
C PHE A 87 -2.71 0.52 15.81
N GLY A 88 -1.52 0.06 15.44
CA GLY A 88 -1.03 -1.22 15.89
C GLY A 88 0.39 -1.53 15.45
N SER A 89 0.72 -2.81 15.54
CA SER A 89 2.03 -3.34 15.16
C SER A 89 1.88 -4.34 14.01
N HIS A 90 2.86 -4.37 13.10
CA HIS A 90 2.91 -5.40 12.06
C HIS A 90 3.29 -6.74 12.72
N SER A 91 2.59 -7.79 12.32
CA SER A 91 2.95 -9.16 12.65
C SER A 91 2.99 -9.96 11.36
N ARG A 92 3.95 -10.87 11.25
CA ARG A 92 4.03 -11.77 10.10
C ARG A 92 3.55 -13.14 10.55
N PHE A 93 2.38 -13.53 10.07
CA PHE A 93 1.82 -14.85 10.37
C PHE A 93 1.61 -15.61 9.06
N ARG A 94 2.22 -16.80 8.95
CA ARG A 94 2.08 -17.69 7.77
C ARG A 94 2.29 -16.99 6.42
N ASN A 95 3.36 -16.20 6.29
CA ASN A 95 3.70 -15.42 5.09
C ASN A 95 2.76 -14.26 4.73
N ASN A 96 1.69 -14.02 5.47
CA ASN A 96 0.84 -12.84 5.32
C ASN A 96 1.23 -11.77 6.35
N THR A 97 1.20 -10.51 5.91
CA THR A 97 1.36 -9.35 6.79
C THR A 97 0.01 -9.07 7.44
N GLU A 98 -0.06 -9.27 8.74
CA GLU A 98 -1.23 -8.98 9.56
C GLU A 98 -0.93 -7.79 10.46
N ILE A 99 -1.96 -7.04 10.84
CA ILE A 99 -1.82 -5.92 11.77
C ILE A 99 -2.56 -6.26 13.04
N ILE A 100 -1.82 -6.31 14.14
CA ILE A 100 -2.41 -6.47 15.47
C ILE A 100 -2.83 -5.08 15.93
N ALA A 101 -4.15 -4.84 15.96
CA ALA A 101 -4.72 -3.57 16.35
C ALA A 101 -4.70 -3.41 17.87
N GLU A 102 -4.11 -2.32 18.33
CA GLU A 102 -4.20 -1.87 19.72
C GLU A 102 -5.37 -0.89 19.89
N LYS A 103 -5.64 -0.08 18.87
CA LYS A 103 -6.70 0.92 18.88
C LYS A 103 -7.29 1.08 17.49
N ILE A 104 -8.62 1.13 17.42
CA ILE A 104 -9.35 1.47 16.20
C ILE A 104 -10.16 2.75 16.46
N THR A 105 -10.23 3.61 15.44
CA THR A 105 -11.00 4.85 15.48
C THR A 105 -11.81 4.97 14.20
N LEU A 106 -13.11 5.19 14.34
CA LEU A 106 -13.98 5.50 13.21
C LEU A 106 -13.59 6.86 12.63
N ILE A 107 -13.50 6.93 11.31
CA ILE A 107 -13.28 8.17 10.57
C ILE A 107 -14.51 8.38 9.69
N SER A 108 -15.19 9.51 9.88
CA SER A 108 -16.32 9.92 9.04
C SER A 108 -15.87 10.28 7.64
#